data_AF-A0AAV8FX46-F1
#
_entry.id   AF-A0AAV8FX46-F1
#
_cell.length_a   1.000
_cell.length_b   1.000
_cell.length_c   1.000
_cell.angle_alpha   90.00
_cell.angle_beta   90.00
_cell.angle_gamma   90.00
#
_symmetry.space_group_name_H-M   'P 1'
#
loop_
_entity.id
_entity.type
_entity.pdbx_description
1 polymer ?
#
loop_
_entity_poly.entity_id
_entity_poly.type
_entity_poly.pdbx_seq_one_letter_code
_entity_poly.pdbx_strand_id
1 'polypeptide(L)'
;MSQKNIVSANVTLISDISIENPNIVSFKFGRTVTEFYYHEETLGVAYAPAGQLGARKTTRLNVTLDVLADRIVEDTNATTNALFDGELGLTSYTSVKGRVSVFGLYKKELNVGLNCSIVLGVSILTVDIKSEGFIRELKSKCDTHGNRVSVA
;
A
#
# COMPACT_ATOMS: atom_id res chain seq x y z
N MET A 1 -10.95 17.02 31.02
CA MET A 1 -11.45 17.60 29.75
C MET A 1 -10.24 17.65 28.83
N SER A 2 -10.03 16.62 28.01
CA SER A 2 -8.82 16.51 27.18
C SER A 2 -8.98 17.37 25.93
N GLN A 3 -8.13 18.37 25.77
CA GLN A 3 -8.13 19.25 24.61
C GLN A 3 -7.37 18.56 23.48
N LYS A 4 -8.09 17.76 22.68
CA LYS A 4 -7.57 17.17 21.43
C LYS A 4 -7.42 18.31 20.42
N ASN A 5 -6.20 18.73 20.14
CA ASN A 5 -5.96 19.74 19.09
C ASN A 5 -6.32 19.11 17.73
N ILE A 6 -7.35 19.65 17.09
CA ILE A 6 -7.96 19.17 15.85
C ILE A 6 -7.07 19.60 14.68
N VAL A 7 -5.99 18.87 14.42
CA VAL A 7 -5.35 18.94 13.10
C VAL A 7 -5.86 17.73 12.31
N SER A 8 -7.00 17.89 11.63
CA SER A 8 -7.45 16.89 10.65
C SER A 8 -6.71 17.15 9.34
N ALA A 9 -5.55 16.53 9.17
CA ALA A 9 -4.80 16.58 7.92
C ALA A 9 -5.01 15.25 7.17
N ASN A 10 -5.87 15.27 6.15
CA ASN A 10 -5.96 14.18 5.19
C ASN A 10 -5.07 14.51 4.00
N VAL A 11 -4.15 13.62 3.67
CA VAL A 11 -3.26 13.78 2.52
C VAL A 11 -3.61 12.73 1.49
N THR A 12 -4.02 13.16 0.30
CA THR A 12 -4.24 12.26 -0.83
C THR A 12 -3.01 12.26 -1.73
N LEU A 13 -2.44 11.08 -1.95
CA LEU A 13 -1.31 10.85 -2.83
C LEU A 13 -1.74 10.02 -4.05
N ILE A 14 -1.21 10.33 -5.22
CA ILE A 14 -1.38 9.50 -6.42
C ILE A 14 -0.03 8.92 -6.78
N SER A 15 0.03 7.60 -6.86
CA SER A 15 1.26 6.83 -7.06
C SER A 15 1.14 5.96 -8.30
N ASP A 16 2.14 6.01 -9.18
CA ASP A 16 2.32 5.00 -10.24
C ASP A 16 3.00 3.79 -9.60
N ILE A 17 2.28 2.66 -9.52
CA ILE A 17 2.81 1.40 -9.00
C ILE A 17 2.97 0.39 -10.12
N SER A 18 3.95 -0.50 -9.98
CA SER A 18 4.24 -1.53 -10.97
C SER A 18 4.02 -2.91 -10.38
N ILE A 19 3.08 -3.67 -10.96
CA ILE A 19 2.74 -5.02 -10.50
C ILE A 19 3.24 -6.05 -11.51
N GLU A 20 4.12 -6.94 -11.07
CA GLU A 20 4.56 -8.08 -11.87
C GLU A 20 3.68 -9.30 -11.62
N ASN A 21 3.17 -9.91 -12.70
CA ASN A 21 2.50 -11.20 -12.63
C ASN A 21 3.44 -12.32 -13.08
N PRO A 22 4.02 -13.09 -12.14
CA PRO A 22 4.88 -14.21 -12.46
C PRO A 22 4.09 -15.41 -13.01
N ASN A 23 2.76 -15.39 -13.01
CA ASN A 23 1.97 -16.51 -13.49
C ASN A 23 1.90 -16.54 -15.02
N ILE A 24 1.80 -17.76 -15.58
CA ILE A 24 1.59 -17.99 -17.02
C ILE A 24 0.14 -17.75 -17.47
N VAL A 25 -0.72 -17.28 -16.56
CA VAL A 25 -2.13 -16.97 -16.81
C VAL A 25 -2.40 -15.51 -16.52
N SER A 26 -3.30 -14.90 -17.30
CA SER A 26 -3.73 -13.53 -17.04
C SER A 26 -4.76 -13.48 -15.92
N PHE A 27 -4.70 -12.44 -15.11
CA PHE A 27 -5.62 -12.17 -14.02
C PHE A 27 -6.31 -10.81 -14.25
N LYS A 28 -7.62 -10.82 -14.41
CA LYS A 28 -8.44 -9.59 -14.47
C LYS A 28 -9.01 -9.32 -13.08
N PHE A 29 -8.97 -8.08 -12.62
CA PHE A 29 -9.45 -7.72 -11.29
C PHE A 29 -10.32 -6.46 -11.34
N GLY A 30 -11.24 -6.37 -10.39
CA GLY A 30 -12.09 -5.20 -10.22
C GLY A 30 -11.38 -4.07 -9.49
N ARG A 31 -12.13 -3.00 -9.19
CA ARG A 31 -11.64 -1.96 -8.27
C ARG A 31 -11.31 -2.62 -6.93
N THR A 32 -10.14 -2.30 -6.40
CA THR A 32 -9.61 -2.89 -5.17
C THR A 32 -9.40 -1.80 -4.14
N VAL A 33 -9.68 -2.12 -2.88
CA VAL A 33 -9.39 -1.26 -1.72
C VAL A 33 -8.38 -1.98 -0.84
N THR A 34 -7.36 -1.26 -0.41
CA THR A 34 -6.29 -1.72 0.47
C THR A 34 -6.26 -0.85 1.71
N GLU A 35 -6.19 -1.45 2.89
CA GLU A 35 -6.03 -0.72 4.14
C GLU A 35 -4.60 -0.91 4.66
N PHE A 36 -4.01 0.18 5.14
CA PHE A 36 -2.68 0.19 5.78
C PHE A 36 -2.85 0.44 7.28
N TYR A 37 -2.09 -0.33 8.06
CA TYR A 37 -2.16 -0.31 9.51
C TYR A 37 -0.77 -0.12 10.12
N TYR A 38 -0.76 0.53 11.27
CA TYR A 38 0.36 0.57 12.20
C TYR A 38 -0.17 0.15 13.57
N HIS A 39 0.40 -0.93 14.14
CA HIS A 39 -0.04 -1.49 15.43
C HIS A 39 -1.58 -1.61 15.57
N GLU A 40 -2.24 -2.15 14.53
CA GLU A 40 -3.69 -2.37 14.46
C GLU A 40 -4.56 -1.12 14.21
N GLU A 41 -3.97 0.08 14.16
CA GLU A 41 -4.67 1.31 13.78
C GLU A 41 -4.54 1.59 12.28
N THR A 42 -5.66 1.85 11.62
CA THR A 42 -5.66 2.25 10.20
C THR A 42 -5.04 3.63 10.03
N LEU A 43 -3.96 3.71 9.28
CA LEU A 43 -3.28 4.97 8.92
C LEU A 43 -3.61 5.46 7.52
N GLY A 44 -4.17 4.60 6.67
CA GLY A 44 -4.53 5.02 5.32
C GLY A 44 -5.25 3.95 4.52
N VAL A 45 -5.84 4.40 3.42
CA VAL A 45 -6.61 3.57 2.49
C VAL A 45 -6.15 3.85 1.07
N ALA A 46 -5.76 2.81 0.33
CA ALA A 46 -5.48 2.90 -1.09
C ALA A 46 -6.59 2.33 -1.97
N TYR A 47 -6.77 2.97 -3.11
CA TYR A 47 -7.73 2.61 -4.15
C TYR A 47 -6.99 2.30 -5.44
N ALA A 48 -7.06 1.04 -5.86
CA ALA A 48 -6.57 0.62 -7.16
C ALA A 48 -7.72 0.47 -8.17
N PRO A 49 -7.58 1.02 -9.38
CA PRO A 49 -8.59 0.87 -10.43
C PRO A 49 -8.70 -0.58 -10.88
N ALA A 50 -9.81 -0.91 -11.55
CA ALA A 50 -9.95 -2.19 -12.22
C ALA A 50 -8.90 -2.34 -13.34
N GLY A 51 -8.38 -3.55 -13.52
CA GLY A 51 -7.28 -3.78 -14.44
C GLY A 51 -7.10 -5.24 -14.83
N GLN A 52 -6.05 -5.49 -15.61
CA GLN A 52 -5.64 -6.82 -16.01
C GLN A 52 -4.14 -6.96 -15.89
N LEU A 53 -3.71 -7.96 -15.13
CA LEU A 53 -2.33 -8.43 -15.15
C LEU A 53 -2.19 -9.48 -16.24
N GLY A 54 -1.40 -9.17 -17.27
CA GLY A 54 -1.06 -10.14 -18.32
C GLY A 54 -0.22 -11.30 -17.80
N ALA A 55 -0.23 -12.44 -18.49
CA ALA A 55 0.67 -13.56 -18.16
C ALA A 55 2.13 -13.14 -18.34
N ARG A 56 2.99 -13.38 -17.33
CA ARG A 56 4.42 -13.02 -17.34
C ARG A 56 4.68 -11.55 -17.71
N LYS A 57 3.79 -10.64 -17.28
CA LYS A 57 3.86 -9.22 -17.61
C LYS A 57 3.83 -8.37 -16.36
N THR A 58 4.49 -7.22 -16.47
CA THR A 58 4.44 -6.14 -15.51
C THR A 58 3.42 -5.10 -15.98
N THR A 59 2.52 -4.68 -15.10
CA THR A 59 1.45 -3.73 -15.40
C THR A 59 1.55 -2.55 -14.45
N ARG A 60 1.54 -1.33 -14.99
CA ARG A 60 1.50 -0.11 -14.19
C ARG A 60 0.07 0.32 -13.90
N LEU A 61 -0.17 0.81 -12.69
CA LEU A 61 -1.47 1.26 -12.22
C LEU A 61 -1.28 2.55 -11.44
N ASN A 62 -2.17 3.52 -11.69
CA ASN A 62 -2.27 4.70 -10.84
C ASN A 62 -3.15 4.38 -9.66
N VAL A 63 -2.57 4.38 -8.46
CA VAL A 63 -3.26 4.13 -7.21
C VAL A 63 -3.39 5.44 -6.44
N THR A 64 -4.56 5.66 -5.86
CA THR A 64 -4.80 6.80 -4.98
C THR A 64 -4.70 6.31 -3.54
N LEU A 65 -3.86 6.94 -2.74
CA LEU A 65 -3.68 6.66 -1.33
C LEU A 65 -4.17 7.85 -0.51
N ASP A 66 -5.16 7.61 0.34
CA ASP A 66 -5.58 8.57 1.36
C ASP A 66 -4.87 8.23 2.67
N VAL A 67 -4.04 9.15 3.15
CA VAL A 67 -3.30 9.05 4.40
C VAL A 67 -4.00 9.88 5.46
N LEU A 68 -4.29 9.25 6.60
CA LEU A 68 -4.85 9.87 7.79
C LEU A 68 -3.69 10.42 8.63
N ALA A 69 -3.17 11.59 8.24
CA ALA A 69 -1.96 12.15 8.86
C ALA A 69 -2.22 12.65 10.29
N ASP A 70 -3.48 12.93 10.63
CA ASP A 70 -3.92 13.18 11.99
C ASP A 70 -3.58 12.02 12.94
N ARG A 71 -3.84 10.78 12.50
CA ARG A 71 -3.52 9.57 13.29
C ARG A 71 -2.03 9.32 13.43
N ILE A 72 -1.25 9.65 12.40
CA ILE A 72 0.21 9.51 12.44
C ILE A 72 0.81 10.45 13.48
N VAL A 73 0.34 11.70 13.54
CA VAL A 73 0.83 12.71 14.49
C VAL A 73 0.36 12.43 15.92
N GLU A 74 -0.83 11.86 16.08
CA GLU A 74 -1.34 11.43 17.39
C GLU A 74 -0.63 10.18 17.92
N ASP A 75 -0.18 9.28 17.05
CA ASP A 75 0.62 8.12 17.43
C ASP A 75 2.09 8.54 17.67
N THR A 76 2.42 8.72 18.94
CA THR A 76 3.78 9.06 19.37
C THR A 76 4.80 8.01 18.95
N ASN A 77 4.44 6.73 18.86
CA ASN A 77 5.37 5.67 18.46
C ASN A 77 5.64 5.71 16.95
N ALA A 78 4.60 5.93 16.14
CA ALA A 78 4.77 6.10 14.70
C ALA A 78 5.67 7.31 14.40
N THR A 79 5.43 8.42 15.12
CA THR A 79 6.21 9.64 14.99
C THR A 79 7.64 9.44 15.47
N THR A 80 7.87 8.83 16.63
CA THR A 80 9.23 8.58 17.15
C THR A 80 10.01 7.62 16.25
N ASN A 81 9.39 6.55 15.77
CA ASN A 81 10.11 5.57 14.94
C ASN A 81 10.49 6.20 13.58
N ALA A 82 9.59 6.97 12.98
CA ALA A 82 9.90 7.72 11.77
C ALA A 82 11.00 8.77 11.98
N LEU A 83 11.03 9.44 13.14
CA LEU A 83 12.02 10.48 13.46
C LEU A 83 13.39 9.93 13.87
N PHE A 84 13.43 8.88 14.69
CA PHE A 84 14.64 8.39 15.35
C PHE A 84 15.21 7.12 14.72
N ASP A 85 14.35 6.16 14.36
CA ASP A 85 14.80 4.92 13.72
C ASP A 85 14.93 5.08 12.20
N GLY A 86 14.30 6.11 11.62
CA GLY A 86 14.30 6.35 10.18
C GLY A 86 13.56 5.28 9.39
N GLU A 87 12.85 4.37 10.06
CA GLU A 87 12.06 3.31 9.46
C GLU A 87 10.69 3.19 10.14
N LEU A 88 9.64 3.01 9.34
CA LEU A 88 8.28 2.78 9.81
C LEU A 88 7.78 1.45 9.25
N GLY A 89 7.54 0.48 10.15
CA GLY A 89 6.96 -0.81 9.81
C GLY A 89 5.43 -0.72 9.74
N LEU A 90 4.87 -0.91 8.55
CA LEU A 90 3.43 -0.96 8.31
C LEU A 90 3.01 -2.38 7.93
N THR A 91 1.75 -2.71 8.22
CA THR A 91 1.08 -3.87 7.64
C THR A 91 -0.01 -3.40 6.70
N SER A 92 -0.32 -4.20 5.68
CA SER A 92 -1.46 -3.92 4.82
C SER A 92 -2.24 -5.18 4.52
N TYR A 93 -3.54 -4.99 4.36
CA TYR A 93 -4.44 -6.05 3.94
C TYR A 93 -5.23 -5.61 2.73
N THR A 94 -5.25 -6.47 1.72
CA THR A 94 -5.99 -6.24 0.48
C THR A 94 -6.76 -7.49 0.09
N SER A 95 -8.02 -7.32 -0.27
CA SER A 95 -8.82 -8.37 -0.90
C SER A 95 -9.11 -8.02 -2.35
N VAL A 96 -8.54 -8.80 -3.27
CA VAL A 96 -8.68 -8.60 -4.71
C VAL A 96 -9.64 -9.64 -5.26
N LYS A 97 -10.84 -9.21 -5.65
CA LYS A 97 -11.76 -10.04 -6.42
C LYS A 97 -11.38 -9.98 -7.89
N GLY A 98 -11.16 -11.14 -8.49
CA GLY A 98 -10.75 -11.22 -9.89
C GLY A 98 -11.12 -12.52 -10.57
N ARG A 99 -10.73 -12.60 -11.83
CA ARG A 99 -11.03 -13.68 -12.75
C ARG A 99 -9.75 -14.08 -13.47
N VAL A 100 -9.39 -15.35 -13.34
CA VAL A 100 -8.30 -15.96 -14.11
C VAL A 100 -8.88 -16.52 -15.40
N SER A 101 -8.16 -16.31 -16.50
CA SER A 101 -8.45 -16.92 -17.79
C SER A 101 -7.32 -17.86 -18.18
N VAL A 102 -7.60 -19.15 -18.25
CA VAL A 102 -6.65 -20.19 -18.66
C VAL A 102 -6.91 -20.52 -20.13
N PHE A 103 -5.93 -20.21 -21.00
CA PHE A 103 -5.98 -20.39 -22.46
C PHE A 103 -7.24 -19.82 -23.16
N GLY A 104 -7.89 -18.82 -22.55
CA GLY A 104 -9.07 -18.14 -23.12
C GLY A 104 -10.39 -18.90 -23.02
N LEU A 105 -10.36 -20.19 -22.65
CA LEU A 105 -11.53 -21.08 -22.62
C LEU A 105 -12.11 -21.23 -21.21
N TYR A 106 -11.24 -21.32 -20.19
CA TYR A 106 -11.66 -21.55 -18.81
C TYR A 106 -11.52 -20.28 -17.99
N LYS A 107 -12.65 -19.78 -17.49
CA LYS A 107 -12.74 -18.60 -16.63
C LYS A 107 -13.09 -19.05 -15.21
N LYS A 108 -12.23 -18.75 -14.25
CA LYS A 108 -12.48 -19.02 -12.82
C LYS A 108 -12.42 -17.72 -12.05
N GLU A 109 -13.44 -17.48 -11.23
CA GLU A 109 -13.44 -16.38 -10.27
C GLU A 109 -12.62 -16.77 -9.05
N LEU A 110 -11.76 -15.85 -8.61
CA LEU A 110 -10.87 -16.03 -7.49
C LEU A 110 -10.94 -14.77 -6.62
N ASN A 111 -10.94 -14.98 -5.31
CA ASN A 111 -10.70 -13.92 -4.34
C ASN A 111 -9.29 -14.13 -3.80
N VAL A 112 -8.42 -13.16 -4.02
CA VAL A 112 -7.02 -13.21 -3.58
C VAL A 112 -6.86 -12.27 -2.40
N GLY A 113 -6.50 -12.82 -1.24
CA GLY A 113 -6.06 -12.03 -0.09
C GLY A 113 -4.55 -11.79 -0.18
N LEU A 114 -4.15 -10.53 0.00
CA LEU A 114 -2.77 -10.10 0.15
C LEU A 114 -2.61 -9.56 1.57
N ASN A 115 -1.71 -10.18 2.34
CA ASN A 115 -1.24 -9.62 3.59
C ASN A 115 0.22 -9.26 3.39
N CYS A 116 0.56 -7.98 3.55
CA CYS A 116 1.90 -7.48 3.29
C CYS A 116 2.48 -6.81 4.52
N SER A 117 3.78 -7.02 4.73
CA SER A 117 4.59 -6.18 5.61
C SER A 117 5.38 -5.20 4.76
N ILE A 118 5.32 -3.94 5.12
CA ILE A 118 5.94 -2.83 4.40
C ILE A 118 6.88 -2.12 5.36
N VAL A 119 8.13 -1.92 4.94
CA VAL A 119 9.07 -1.07 5.68
C VAL A 119 9.27 0.19 4.87
N LEU A 120 8.91 1.32 5.48
CA LEU A 120 9.07 2.66 4.94
C LEU A 120 10.33 3.29 5.51
N GLY A 121 11.35 3.50 4.68
CA GLY A 121 12.50 4.32 5.05
C GLY A 121 12.15 5.80 4.98
N VAL A 122 12.16 6.49 6.13
CA VAL A 122 11.90 7.92 6.23
C VAL A 122 13.21 8.64 6.49
N SER A 123 13.45 9.71 5.73
CA SER A 123 14.55 10.60 6.06
C SER A 123 14.11 12.04 6.06
N ILE A 124 14.60 12.76 7.06
CA ILE A 124 14.31 14.16 7.27
C ILE A 124 15.60 14.88 6.95
N LEU A 125 15.62 15.63 5.85
CA LEU A 125 16.67 16.61 5.64
C LEU A 125 16.31 17.81 6.50
N THR A 126 17.11 18.11 7.52
CA THR A 126 17.00 19.38 8.24
C THR A 126 17.39 20.51 7.29
N VAL A 127 16.41 21.09 6.61
CA VAL A 127 16.56 22.30 5.82
C VAL A 127 15.47 23.28 6.29
N ASP A 128 15.90 24.42 6.84
CA ASP A 128 15.15 25.63 7.19
C ASP A 128 13.62 25.55 7.32
N ILE A 129 13.07 25.49 8.55
CA ILE A 129 11.66 25.73 9.01
C ILE A 129 10.52 25.08 8.18
N LYS A 130 10.82 24.45 7.06
CA LYS A 130 10.00 23.60 6.20
C LYS A 130 10.67 22.24 6.23
N SER A 131 10.32 21.47 7.26
CA SER A 131 10.61 20.05 7.27
C SER A 131 9.89 19.40 6.08
N GLU A 132 10.62 19.12 5.01
CA GLU A 132 10.17 18.27 3.92
C GLU A 132 10.76 16.88 4.14
N GLY A 133 9.93 15.96 4.65
CA GLY A 133 10.28 14.55 4.77
C GLY A 133 10.19 13.87 3.40
N PHE A 134 11.18 13.04 3.07
CA PHE A 134 11.18 12.25 1.84
C PHE A 134 11.17 10.76 2.15
N ILE A 135 10.34 10.01 1.43
CA ILE A 135 10.36 8.54 1.43
C ILE A 135 11.59 8.10 0.63
N ARG A 136 12.52 7.38 1.28
CA ARG A 136 13.73 6.87 0.64
C ARG A 136 13.51 5.57 -0.11
N GLU A 137 12.80 4.65 0.53
CA GLU A 137 12.62 3.31 0.01
C GLU A 137 11.33 2.71 0.56
N LEU A 138 10.65 1.97 -0.32
CA LEU A 138 9.45 1.20 -0.02
C LEU A 138 9.78 -0.28 -0.26
N LYS A 139 9.99 -1.03 0.81
CA LYS A 139 10.18 -2.48 0.74
C LYS A 139 8.87 -3.16 1.11
N SER A 140 8.26 -3.85 0.15
CA SER A 140 7.04 -4.63 0.40
C SER A 140 7.31 -6.13 0.26
N LYS A 141 6.78 -6.92 1.19
CA LYS A 141 6.75 -8.37 1.10
C LYS A 141 5.32 -8.84 1.29
N CYS A 142 4.72 -9.40 0.24
CA CYS A 142 3.34 -9.85 0.20
C CYS A 142 3.25 -11.36 0.00
N ASP A 143 2.45 -12.02 0.84
CA ASP A 143 2.11 -13.43 0.67
C ASP A 143 0.67 -13.57 0.18
N THR A 144 0.45 -14.43 -0.82
CA THR A 144 -0.89 -14.88 -1.22
C THR A 144 -1.02 -16.38 -0.98
N HIS A 145 -2.25 -16.88 -0.84
CA HIS A 145 -2.54 -18.32 -0.86
C HIS A 145 -2.12 -18.94 -2.22
N GLY A 146 -0.84 -19.28 -2.36
CA GLY A 146 -0.30 -20.09 -3.46
C GLY A 146 0.69 -19.40 -4.42
N ASN A 147 0.96 -18.09 -4.34
CA ASN A 147 1.95 -17.40 -5.20
C ASN A 147 2.62 -16.20 -4.51
N ARG A 148 3.86 -15.87 -4.89
CA ARG A 148 4.50 -14.59 -4.51
C ARG A 148 4.12 -13.52 -5.54
N VAL A 149 3.70 -12.34 -5.06
CA VAL A 149 3.51 -11.14 -5.89
C VAL A 149 4.46 -10.08 -5.37
N SER A 150 5.31 -9.56 -6.23
CA SER A 150 6.18 -8.44 -5.93
C SER A 150 5.50 -7.15 -6.38
N VAL A 151 5.43 -6.16 -5.49
CA VAL A 151 4.96 -4.81 -5.79
C VAL A 151 6.17 -3.88 -5.61
N ALA A 152 6.52 -3.20 -6.71
CA ALA A 152 7.64 -2.26 -6.78
C ALA A 152 7.15 -0.86 -7.14
#